data_AF-B1M4X7-F1
#
_entry.id   AF-B1M4X7-F1
#
_cell.length_a   1.000
_cell.length_b   1.000
_cell.length_c   1.000
_cell.angle_alpha   90.00
_cell.angle_beta   90.00
_cell.angle_gamma   90.00
#
_symmetry.space_group_name_H-M   'P 1'
#
loop_
_entity.id
_entity.type
_entity.pdbx_description
1 polymer ?
#
loop_
_entity_poly.entity_id
_entity_poly.type
_entity_poly.pdbx_seq_one_letter_code
_entity_poly.pdbx_strand_id
1 'polypeptide(L)'
;MRGPMLRASLSRRMLSGASVIVTRTLSARIPSSFRASARATALLPAALLLLGVAACNPKQVAAPTPPVPEVGFVKVEPQAIPYLRDLPGRVAPMRIAEVRSRVSGLVVKRLFEQGSQVKEGDILYKIDPAPYEVELASAEAALARQEAALVLARQQADRLEQLLSRATASQAQYDAAFAAKKQAEAEVAGAKATRDRAQLNLGWTDVRAPITGRIGRALLTEGTLIEPGSTGALATIQQLDPIYVDITQSVGELNRLRRDLASGELARLEDNTANVHLIMDDGSLYPLAGRLLFSDVTADPSTGQVTLRVQFPNPHDELFPGMYVRARIKQGIDSDAIAVPQQAIQRTDDGRAEVWIVRADETVMRQPVEVGPVVGQNWLIRSGLKAGERVIIDGFQKITVGAKVKPLDQTPVHGETGPKHDTDEAPDVPGDKAEVAPRAAAVQQRR
;
A
#
# COMPACT_ATOMS: atom_id res chain seq x y z
N MET A 1 -41.85 -34.15 -35.15
CA MET A 1 -40.67 -34.36 -36.02
C MET A 1 -39.44 -34.27 -35.11
N ARG A 2 -38.77 -35.39 -34.77
CA ARG A 2 -37.59 -35.95 -35.48
C ARG A 2 -36.50 -34.88 -35.77
N GLY A 3 -35.33 -35.01 -35.13
CA GLY A 3 -34.10 -34.24 -35.41
C GLY A 3 -33.33 -34.80 -36.62
N PRO A 4 -31.97 -34.86 -36.65
CA PRO A 4 -31.07 -35.05 -35.49
C PRO A 4 -29.66 -34.38 -35.54
N MET A 5 -28.88 -34.63 -34.49
CA MET A 5 -27.40 -34.85 -34.43
C MET A 5 -26.42 -33.98 -35.25
N LEU A 6 -25.41 -33.46 -34.53
CA LEU A 6 -24.01 -33.57 -34.99
C LEU A 6 -23.13 -34.18 -33.87
N ARG A 7 -22.40 -35.25 -34.20
CA ARG A 7 -21.30 -35.82 -33.40
C ARG A 7 -20.01 -35.60 -34.20
N ALA A 8 -18.95 -35.13 -33.54
CA ALA A 8 -17.57 -35.34 -33.96
C ALA A 8 -16.72 -35.48 -32.68
N SER A 9 -16.14 -36.65 -32.37
CA SER A 9 -15.02 -37.30 -33.06
C SER A 9 -13.68 -36.64 -32.74
N LEU A 10 -13.03 -37.09 -31.67
CA LEU A 10 -11.58 -37.09 -31.52
C LEU A 10 -11.15 -38.44 -30.95
N SER A 11 -10.03 -38.97 -31.46
CA SER A 11 -9.70 -40.40 -31.42
C SER A 11 -8.22 -40.64 -31.16
N ARG A 12 -7.93 -41.70 -30.39
CA ARG A 12 -6.66 -42.48 -30.39
C ARG A 12 -5.33 -41.77 -30.06
N ARG A 13 -4.77 -42.09 -28.88
CA ARG A 13 -3.64 -43.04 -28.64
C ARG A 13 -3.22 -42.94 -27.17
N MET A 14 -3.23 -44.00 -26.34
CA MET A 14 -2.37 -45.20 -26.33
C MET A 14 -0.85 -44.93 -26.31
N LEU A 15 -0.30 -44.99 -25.10
CA LEU A 15 1.04 -45.46 -24.66
C LEU A 15 0.92 -45.52 -23.11
N SER A 16 0.84 -46.66 -22.43
CA SER A 16 1.76 -47.81 -22.36
C SER A 16 3.14 -47.42 -21.82
N GLY A 17 3.45 -47.87 -20.60
CA GLY A 17 4.67 -47.51 -19.87
C GLY A 17 4.64 -48.00 -18.41
N ALA A 18 4.61 -49.31 -18.21
CA ALA A 18 4.75 -49.95 -16.89
C ALA A 18 6.06 -50.75 -16.82
N SER A 19 6.57 -50.97 -15.59
CA SER A 19 7.93 -51.50 -15.28
C SER A 19 9.04 -50.44 -15.44
N VAL A 20 10.17 -50.49 -14.74
CA VAL A 20 10.85 -51.64 -14.12
C VAL A 20 11.34 -51.35 -12.68
N ILE A 21 11.34 -52.40 -11.87
CA ILE A 21 11.84 -52.48 -10.49
C ILE A 21 13.35 -52.17 -10.43
N VAL A 22 13.78 -51.30 -9.51
CA VAL A 22 15.21 -51.10 -9.17
C VAL A 22 15.52 -51.72 -7.81
N THR A 23 15.90 -53.00 -7.81
CA THR A 23 16.55 -53.68 -6.68
C THR A 23 17.96 -54.10 -7.08
N ARG A 24 18.97 -53.53 -6.40
CA ARG A 24 20.37 -53.91 -6.54
C ARG A 24 21.11 -53.62 -5.23
N THR A 25 21.04 -54.51 -4.25
CA THR A 25 22.03 -55.58 -3.99
C THR A 25 23.47 -55.09 -3.76
N LEU A 26 23.83 -54.93 -2.48
CA LEU A 26 25.20 -55.11 -1.94
C LEU A 26 25.00 -55.80 -0.56
N SER A 27 24.85 -57.13 -0.54
CA SER A 27 25.93 -58.12 -0.46
C SER A 27 26.63 -58.13 0.91
N ALA A 28 26.31 -59.15 1.72
CA ALA A 28 26.83 -59.33 3.07
C ALA A 28 28.24 -59.93 3.09
N ARG A 29 29.02 -59.63 4.14
CA ARG A 29 30.23 -60.38 4.48
C ARG A 29 29.93 -61.42 5.55
N ILE A 30 30.14 -62.70 5.20
CA ILE A 30 30.15 -63.84 6.12
C ILE A 30 31.63 -64.21 6.42
N PRO A 31 31.98 -64.61 7.65
CA PRO A 31 33.37 -64.91 8.04
C PRO A 31 33.77 -66.37 7.79
N SER A 32 35.07 -66.62 7.62
CA SER A 32 35.79 -67.90 7.81
C SER A 32 37.22 -67.76 7.24
N SER A 33 38.22 -68.59 7.57
CA SER A 33 38.56 -69.33 8.80
C SER A 33 39.98 -69.93 8.60
N PHE A 34 40.55 -70.58 9.63
CA PHE A 34 41.65 -71.57 9.54
C PHE A 34 43.01 -71.21 8.92
N ARG A 35 44.04 -71.15 9.79
CA ARG A 35 45.22 -72.05 9.88
C ARG A 35 46.09 -71.54 11.07
N ALA A 36 46.41 -72.32 12.11
CA ALA A 36 47.34 -73.47 12.17
C ALA A 36 48.72 -73.15 11.55
N SER A 37 49.90 -73.37 12.15
CA SER A 37 50.33 -73.78 13.51
C SER A 37 51.87 -73.49 13.58
N ALA A 38 52.70 -73.76 14.60
CA ALA A 38 52.63 -74.49 15.88
C ALA A 38 53.83 -74.07 16.79
N ARG A 39 53.90 -74.62 18.02
CA ARG A 39 55.11 -74.76 18.91
C ARG A 39 55.65 -73.48 19.59
N ALA A 40 56.28 -73.54 20.78
CA ALA A 40 56.27 -74.52 21.88
C ALA A 40 57.06 -73.95 23.08
N THR A 41 56.68 -74.31 24.33
CA THR A 41 57.56 -74.44 25.54
C THR A 41 58.35 -73.20 26.04
N ALA A 42 58.58 -72.95 27.34
CA ALA A 42 58.45 -73.77 28.55
C ALA A 42 58.27 -72.93 29.85
N LEU A 43 57.59 -73.54 30.83
CA LEU A 43 57.79 -73.55 32.29
C LEU A 43 57.95 -72.25 33.15
N LEU A 44 56.94 -72.07 34.01
CA LEU A 44 56.98 -71.68 35.45
C LEU A 44 57.94 -72.56 36.31
N PRO A 45 58.12 -72.38 37.65
CA PRO A 45 57.49 -71.45 38.62
C PRO A 45 58.45 -70.78 39.66
N ALA A 46 57.88 -69.92 40.54
CA ALA A 46 58.19 -69.67 41.98
C ALA A 46 57.88 -68.18 42.30
N ALA A 47 56.91 -67.76 43.13
CA ALA A 47 56.24 -68.35 44.30
C ALA A 47 57.14 -68.49 45.55
N LEU A 48 57.63 -67.37 46.09
CA LEU A 48 57.99 -67.22 47.51
C LEU A 48 57.98 -65.73 47.93
N LEU A 49 57.54 -65.44 49.18
CA LEU A 49 57.41 -64.12 49.84
C LEU A 49 56.50 -63.09 49.10
N LEU A 50 55.37 -62.63 49.63
CA LEU A 50 54.79 -62.76 50.97
C LEU A 50 55.64 -62.16 52.11
N LEU A 51 55.86 -60.84 52.06
CA LEU A 51 55.91 -59.90 53.20
C LEU A 51 56.02 -58.45 52.67
N GLY A 52 55.30 -57.47 53.24
CA GLY A 52 55.55 -56.04 52.94
C GLY A 52 54.35 -55.16 52.50
N VAL A 53 53.10 -55.57 52.70
CA VAL A 53 51.94 -54.67 52.51
C VAL A 53 51.83 -53.73 53.71
N ALA A 54 52.49 -52.57 53.65
CA ALA A 54 52.31 -51.48 54.62
C ALA A 54 52.60 -50.11 53.99
N ALA A 55 51.76 -49.12 54.33
CA ALA A 55 51.95 -47.69 54.09
C ALA A 55 52.05 -47.20 52.63
N CYS A 56 50.90 -47.05 51.97
CA CYS A 56 50.66 -45.83 51.20
C CYS A 56 49.16 -45.50 51.19
N ASN A 57 48.76 -44.51 52.00
CA ASN A 57 47.38 -44.05 52.12
C ASN A 57 47.25 -42.68 51.43
N PRO A 58 46.91 -42.63 50.13
CA PRO A 58 46.69 -41.35 49.46
C PRO A 58 45.44 -40.71 50.06
N LYS A 59 45.65 -39.66 50.88
CA LYS A 59 44.58 -38.76 51.32
C LYS A 59 43.78 -38.36 50.09
N GLN A 60 42.51 -38.77 50.07
CA GLN A 60 41.58 -38.42 49.02
C GLN A 60 41.32 -36.92 49.14
N VAL A 61 42.07 -36.12 48.36
CA VAL A 61 41.87 -34.68 48.27
C VAL A 61 40.45 -34.48 47.75
N ALA A 62 39.60 -33.85 48.56
CA ALA A 62 38.27 -33.47 48.11
C ALA A 62 38.44 -32.62 46.85
N ALA A 63 37.84 -33.06 45.73
CA ALA A 63 37.84 -32.27 44.51
C ALA A 63 37.25 -30.90 44.85
N PRO A 64 37.89 -29.78 44.44
CA PRO A 64 37.33 -28.47 44.68
C PRO A 64 35.95 -28.42 44.04
N THR A 65 34.94 -28.05 44.83
CA THR A 65 33.56 -27.91 44.34
C THR A 65 33.59 -26.99 43.11
N PRO A 66 33.11 -27.43 41.94
CA PRO A 66 33.21 -26.62 40.73
C PRO A 66 32.51 -25.28 40.99
N PRO A 67 33.15 -24.14 40.64
CA PRO A 67 32.56 -22.84 40.89
C PRO A 67 31.23 -22.75 40.14
N VAL A 68 30.18 -22.33 40.86
CA VAL A 68 28.85 -22.16 40.28
C VAL A 68 28.96 -21.18 39.11
N PRO A 69 28.63 -21.58 37.86
CA PRO A 69 28.81 -20.72 36.71
C PRO A 69 27.91 -19.49 36.81
N GLU A 70 28.51 -18.32 36.59
CA GLU A 70 27.80 -17.06 36.46
C GLU A 70 27.18 -16.95 35.06
N VAL A 71 25.92 -16.54 34.99
CA VAL A 71 25.17 -16.40 33.73
C VAL A 71 24.47 -15.05 33.68
N GLY A 72 24.53 -14.38 32.53
CA GLY A 72 23.80 -13.14 32.28
C GLY A 72 22.35 -13.45 31.94
N PHE A 73 21.39 -12.88 32.67
CA PHE A 73 19.97 -13.01 32.37
C PHE A 73 19.31 -11.64 32.15
N VAL A 74 18.26 -11.63 31.34
CA VAL A 74 17.32 -10.52 31.20
C VAL A 74 15.99 -10.94 31.80
N LYS A 75 15.38 -10.06 32.60
CA LYS A 75 14.02 -10.26 33.08
C LYS A 75 13.05 -9.91 31.95
N VAL A 76 12.18 -10.84 31.59
CA VAL A 76 11.14 -10.61 30.59
C VAL A 76 10.02 -9.77 31.18
N GLU A 77 9.72 -8.62 30.56
CA GLU A 77 8.57 -7.79 30.90
C GLU A 77 7.74 -7.51 29.64
N PRO A 78 6.39 -7.43 29.74
CA PRO A 78 5.55 -7.07 28.60
C PRO A 78 5.83 -5.64 28.16
N GLN A 79 5.93 -5.43 26.85
CA GLN A 79 6.12 -4.11 26.27
C GLN A 79 5.11 -3.87 25.16
N ALA A 80 4.43 -2.72 25.18
CA ALA A 80 3.52 -2.34 24.11
C ALA A 80 4.28 -2.12 22.79
N ILE A 81 4.13 -3.05 21.83
CA ILE A 81 4.79 -3.01 20.52
C ILE A 81 3.74 -2.81 19.41
N PRO A 82 3.89 -1.81 18.53
CA PRO A 82 2.97 -1.60 17.42
C PRO A 82 3.13 -2.71 16.37
N TYR A 83 2.04 -3.40 16.05
CA TYR A 83 2.02 -4.41 15.00
C TYR A 83 2.02 -3.72 13.63
N LEU A 84 3.22 -3.57 13.07
CA LEU A 84 3.50 -2.94 11.78
C LEU A 84 3.52 -3.98 10.66
N ARG A 85 2.84 -3.69 9.55
CA ARG A 85 2.87 -4.52 8.34
C ARG A 85 3.18 -3.67 7.11
N ASP A 86 4.22 -4.07 6.38
CA ASP A 86 4.55 -3.53 5.08
C ASP A 86 3.78 -4.32 4.02
N LEU A 87 2.80 -3.68 3.38
CA LEU A 87 1.96 -4.29 2.35
C LEU A 87 2.32 -3.71 0.96
N PRO A 88 2.32 -4.54 -0.10
CA PRO A 88 2.55 -4.06 -1.46
C PRO A 88 1.39 -3.19 -1.94
N GLY A 89 1.71 -2.12 -2.67
CA GLY A 89 0.71 -1.26 -3.29
C GLY A 89 1.18 -0.65 -4.59
N ARG A 90 0.23 -0.06 -5.32
CA ARG A 90 0.49 0.72 -6.53
C ARG A 90 -0.14 2.10 -6.43
N VAL A 91 0.60 3.11 -6.87
CA VAL A 91 0.10 4.48 -6.97
C VAL A 91 -0.91 4.57 -8.11
N ALA A 92 -2.06 5.21 -7.85
CA ALA A 92 -3.15 5.42 -8.79
C ALA A 92 -3.60 6.90 -8.74
N PRO A 93 -3.90 7.54 -9.88
CA PRO A 93 -4.33 8.94 -9.90
C PRO A 93 -5.72 9.07 -9.28
N MET A 94 -6.02 10.22 -8.65
CA MET A 94 -7.33 10.42 -8.02
C MET A 94 -8.48 10.43 -9.03
N ARG A 95 -8.23 11.03 -10.19
CA ARG A 95 -9.14 11.08 -11.33
C ARG A 95 -8.36 10.89 -12.63
N ILE A 96 -8.97 10.16 -13.55
CA ILE A 96 -8.51 10.03 -14.94
C ILE A 96 -9.62 10.60 -15.82
N ALA A 97 -9.30 11.54 -16.68
CA ALA A 97 -10.22 12.00 -17.72
C ALA A 97 -9.57 11.85 -19.09
N GLU A 98 -10.23 11.07 -19.94
CA GLU A 98 -9.86 10.96 -21.35
C GLU A 98 -10.54 12.09 -22.13
N VAL A 99 -9.73 12.98 -22.69
CA VAL A 99 -10.19 14.08 -23.52
C VAL A 99 -10.58 13.51 -24.88
N ARG A 100 -11.86 13.61 -25.22
CA ARG A 100 -12.46 13.07 -26.46
C ARG A 100 -13.21 14.19 -27.16
N SER A 101 -13.16 14.23 -28.49
CA SER A 101 -13.99 15.17 -29.23
C SER A 101 -15.45 14.74 -29.23
N ARG A 102 -16.36 15.72 -29.25
CA ARG A 102 -17.81 15.51 -29.49
C ARG A 102 -18.20 15.78 -30.95
N VAL A 103 -17.31 16.41 -31.72
CA VAL A 103 -17.52 16.83 -33.11
C VAL A 103 -16.41 16.30 -34.01
N SER A 104 -16.74 16.03 -35.27
CA SER A 104 -15.78 15.63 -36.29
C SER A 104 -15.12 16.83 -36.95
N GLY A 105 -13.87 16.71 -37.39
CA GLY A 105 -13.20 17.78 -38.10
C GLY A 105 -11.68 17.70 -38.03
N LEU A 106 -11.00 18.59 -38.75
CA LEU A 106 -9.55 18.68 -38.74
C LEU A 106 -9.05 19.32 -37.45
N VAL A 107 -8.05 18.71 -36.80
CA VAL A 107 -7.32 19.36 -35.69
C VAL A 107 -6.45 20.47 -36.26
N VAL A 108 -6.87 21.73 -36.09
CA VAL A 108 -6.13 22.91 -36.57
C VAL A 108 -4.92 23.18 -35.70
N LYS A 109 -5.06 23.10 -34.36
CA LYS A 109 -3.99 23.44 -33.43
C LYS A 109 -4.11 22.71 -32.09
N ARG A 110 -2.96 22.36 -31.49
CA ARG A 110 -2.79 21.93 -30.10
C ARG A 110 -2.32 23.12 -29.26
N LEU A 111 -2.97 23.36 -28.13
CA LEU A 111 -2.79 24.57 -27.29
C LEU A 111 -2.18 24.29 -25.91
N PHE A 112 -1.74 23.06 -25.64
CA PHE A 112 -1.03 22.67 -24.40
C PHE A 112 0.35 22.08 -24.70
N GLU A 113 1.26 22.16 -23.72
CA GLU A 113 2.53 21.45 -23.73
C GLU A 113 2.36 20.03 -23.14
N GLN A 114 2.96 19.02 -23.77
CA GLN A 114 2.80 17.64 -23.30
C GLN A 114 3.49 17.47 -21.93
N GLY A 115 2.79 16.86 -20.97
CA GLY A 115 3.29 16.73 -19.60
C GLY A 115 3.06 17.95 -18.71
N SER A 116 2.49 19.05 -19.20
CA SER A 116 2.22 20.24 -18.39
C SER A 116 1.01 20.08 -17.46
N GLN A 117 0.88 20.98 -16.49
CA GLN A 117 -0.35 21.11 -15.70
C GLN A 117 -1.39 21.92 -16.49
N VAL A 118 -2.62 21.42 -16.57
CA VAL A 118 -3.77 22.09 -17.18
C VAL A 118 -4.89 22.27 -16.16
N LYS A 119 -5.66 23.35 -16.29
CA LYS A 119 -6.83 23.64 -15.46
C LYS A 119 -8.11 23.22 -16.18
N GLU A 120 -9.14 22.92 -15.40
CA GLU A 120 -10.48 22.68 -15.93
C GLU A 120 -10.96 23.88 -16.75
N GLY A 121 -11.47 23.63 -17.96
CA GLY A 121 -11.92 24.65 -18.91
C GLY A 121 -10.86 25.17 -19.89
N ASP A 122 -9.56 24.90 -19.67
CA ASP A 122 -8.47 25.26 -20.59
C ASP A 122 -8.68 24.60 -21.97
N ILE A 123 -8.42 25.33 -23.06
CA ILE A 123 -8.56 24.80 -24.43
C ILE A 123 -7.31 23.98 -24.76
N LEU A 124 -7.50 22.71 -25.13
CA LEU A 124 -6.43 21.76 -25.41
C LEU A 124 -6.22 21.57 -26.91
N TYR A 125 -7.31 21.43 -27.66
CA TYR A 125 -7.29 21.31 -29.11
C TYR A 125 -8.33 22.25 -29.71
N LYS A 126 -7.98 22.86 -30.84
CA LYS A 126 -8.92 23.57 -31.70
C LYS A 126 -9.18 22.75 -32.95
N ILE A 127 -10.42 22.32 -33.12
CA ILE A 127 -10.95 21.71 -34.34
C ILE A 127 -11.38 22.84 -35.28
N ASP A 128 -11.33 22.60 -36.59
CA ASP A 128 -11.75 23.58 -37.61
C ASP A 128 -13.20 24.06 -37.35
N PRO A 129 -13.42 25.34 -37.01
CA PRO A 129 -14.74 25.87 -36.73
C PRO A 129 -15.51 26.25 -37.99
N ALA A 130 -14.86 26.39 -39.15
CA ALA A 130 -15.50 26.99 -40.33
C ALA A 130 -16.79 26.29 -40.79
N PRO A 131 -16.91 24.95 -40.79
CA PRO A 131 -18.18 24.28 -41.11
C PRO A 131 -19.28 24.59 -40.09
N TYR A 132 -18.93 24.74 -38.82
CA TYR A 132 -19.85 24.98 -37.71
C TYR A 132 -20.29 26.46 -37.60
N GLU A 133 -19.40 27.39 -37.94
CA GLU A 133 -19.74 28.82 -38.09
C GLU A 133 -20.77 29.04 -39.22
N VAL A 134 -20.61 28.32 -40.34
CA VAL A 134 -21.59 28.35 -41.46
C VAL A 134 -22.92 27.69 -41.08
N GLU A 135 -22.91 26.57 -40.34
CA GLU A 135 -24.14 25.94 -39.82
C GLU A 135 -24.89 26.90 -38.88
N LEU A 136 -24.18 27.57 -37.97
CA LEU A 136 -24.75 28.56 -37.05
C LEU A 136 -25.37 29.74 -37.81
N ALA A 137 -24.66 30.36 -38.74
CA ALA A 137 -25.17 31.47 -39.53
C ALA A 137 -26.43 31.10 -40.34
N SER A 138 -26.48 29.87 -40.86
CA SER A 138 -27.66 29.32 -41.55
C SER A 138 -28.85 29.16 -40.59
N ALA A 139 -28.61 28.65 -39.38
CA ALA A 139 -29.65 28.50 -38.35
C ALA A 139 -30.16 29.85 -37.81
N GLU A 140 -29.30 30.86 -37.70
CA GLU A 140 -29.68 32.23 -37.32
C GLU A 140 -30.53 32.90 -38.40
N ALA A 141 -30.18 32.76 -39.68
CA ALA A 141 -31.01 33.24 -40.79
C ALA A 141 -32.38 32.54 -40.84
N ALA A 142 -32.43 31.25 -40.53
CA ALA A 142 -33.68 30.50 -40.42
C ALA A 142 -34.55 30.99 -39.24
N LEU A 143 -33.95 31.28 -38.08
CA LEU A 143 -34.64 31.86 -36.92
C LEU A 143 -35.23 33.24 -37.26
N ALA A 144 -34.43 34.15 -37.83
CA ALA A 144 -34.87 35.49 -38.22
C ALA A 144 -36.07 35.45 -39.19
N ARG A 145 -36.12 34.47 -40.10
CA ARG A 145 -37.27 34.24 -40.99
C ARG A 145 -38.54 33.87 -40.22
N GLN A 146 -38.45 32.98 -39.23
CA GLN A 146 -39.61 32.58 -38.44
C GLN A 146 -40.05 33.70 -37.48
N GLU A 147 -39.12 34.49 -36.94
CA GLU A 147 -39.43 35.67 -36.13
C GLU A 147 -40.21 36.72 -36.94
N ALA A 148 -39.81 36.97 -38.20
CA ALA A 148 -40.55 37.84 -39.11
C ALA A 148 -41.97 37.29 -39.42
N ALA A 149 -42.12 35.98 -39.60
CA ALA A 149 -43.43 35.34 -39.78
C ALA A 149 -44.31 35.46 -38.53
N LEU A 150 -43.75 35.29 -37.33
CA LEU A 150 -44.44 35.50 -36.06
C LEU A 150 -44.90 36.95 -35.88
N VAL A 151 -44.10 37.95 -36.27
CA VAL A 151 -44.51 39.36 -36.22
C VAL A 151 -45.77 39.58 -37.08
N LEU A 152 -45.83 39.03 -38.29
CA LEU A 152 -47.01 39.12 -39.15
C LEU A 152 -48.23 38.41 -38.55
N ALA A 153 -48.07 37.15 -38.12
CA ALA A 153 -49.15 36.36 -37.53
C ALA A 153 -49.71 37.00 -36.25
N ARG A 154 -48.83 37.55 -35.41
CA ARG A 154 -49.19 38.31 -34.21
C ARG A 154 -49.97 39.56 -34.56
N GLN A 155 -49.48 40.40 -35.47
CA GLN A 155 -50.20 41.61 -35.90
C GLN A 155 -51.59 41.31 -36.48
N GLN A 156 -51.76 40.17 -37.17
CA GLN A 156 -53.05 39.76 -37.71
C GLN A 156 -54.02 39.28 -36.62
N ALA A 157 -53.54 38.47 -35.66
CA ALA A 157 -54.35 38.04 -34.51
C ALA A 157 -54.75 39.24 -33.62
N ASP A 158 -53.79 40.08 -33.24
CA ASP A 158 -54.00 41.25 -32.38
C ASP A 158 -54.97 42.27 -33.07
N ARG A 159 -54.95 42.37 -34.42
CA ARG A 159 -55.93 43.14 -35.19
C ARG A 159 -57.33 42.52 -35.18
N LEU A 160 -57.44 41.21 -35.34
CA LEU A 160 -58.73 40.51 -35.34
C LEU A 160 -59.37 40.49 -33.96
N GLU A 161 -58.58 40.45 -32.88
CA GLU A 161 -59.03 40.64 -31.50
C GLU A 161 -59.73 42.01 -31.31
N GLN A 162 -59.11 43.08 -31.81
CA GLN A 162 -59.70 44.43 -31.80
C GLN A 162 -60.99 44.52 -32.64
N LEU A 163 -61.08 43.82 -33.77
CA LEU A 163 -62.28 43.80 -34.60
C LEU A 163 -63.41 42.95 -33.98
N LEU A 164 -63.07 41.83 -33.33
CA LEU A 164 -64.00 40.97 -32.61
C LEU A 164 -64.61 41.70 -31.40
N SER A 165 -63.81 42.42 -30.60
CA SER A 165 -64.32 43.24 -29.49
C SER A 165 -65.27 44.37 -29.91
N ARG A 166 -65.25 44.75 -31.20
CA ARG A 166 -66.18 45.71 -31.82
C ARG A 166 -67.33 45.03 -32.58
N ALA A 167 -67.47 43.70 -32.49
CA ALA A 167 -68.42 42.87 -33.23
C ALA A 167 -68.34 43.02 -34.77
N THR A 168 -67.16 43.33 -35.31
CA THR A 168 -66.91 43.54 -36.76
C THR A 168 -66.17 42.41 -37.46
N ALA A 169 -65.70 41.39 -36.72
CA ALA A 169 -65.11 40.17 -37.25
C ALA A 169 -65.79 38.94 -36.62
N SER A 170 -65.73 37.78 -37.28
CA SER A 170 -66.33 36.55 -36.73
C SER A 170 -65.38 35.82 -35.78
N GLN A 171 -65.95 35.10 -34.81
CA GLN A 171 -65.18 34.29 -33.86
C GLN A 171 -64.24 33.31 -34.59
N ALA A 172 -64.72 32.62 -35.63
CA ALA A 172 -63.92 31.68 -36.42
C ALA A 172 -62.73 32.33 -37.14
N GLN A 173 -62.84 33.60 -37.56
CA GLN A 173 -61.71 34.34 -38.15
C GLN A 173 -60.64 34.66 -37.10
N TYR A 174 -61.06 35.07 -35.90
CA TYR A 174 -60.16 35.30 -34.78
C TYR A 174 -59.48 33.99 -34.33
N ASP A 175 -60.24 32.91 -34.12
CA ASP A 175 -59.71 31.61 -33.68
C ASP A 175 -58.67 31.07 -34.66
N ALA A 176 -58.91 31.20 -35.97
CA ALA A 176 -57.95 30.81 -37.01
C ALA A 176 -56.65 31.65 -36.96
N ALA A 177 -56.75 32.97 -36.74
CA ALA A 177 -55.58 33.84 -36.61
C ALA A 177 -54.81 33.62 -35.29
N PHE A 178 -55.53 33.34 -34.19
CA PHE A 178 -54.94 32.97 -32.91
C PHE A 178 -54.20 31.62 -33.01
N ALA A 179 -54.78 30.63 -33.69
CA ALA A 179 -54.11 29.37 -34.00
C ALA A 179 -52.86 29.57 -34.87
N ALA A 180 -52.93 30.42 -35.90
CA ALA A 180 -51.77 30.74 -36.74
C ALA A 180 -50.65 31.46 -35.96
N LYS A 181 -51.00 32.39 -35.05
CA LYS A 181 -50.06 33.01 -34.10
C LYS A 181 -49.40 31.94 -33.20
N LYS A 182 -50.18 31.02 -32.63
CA LYS A 182 -49.67 29.91 -31.81
C LYS A 182 -48.76 28.95 -32.58
N GLN A 183 -49.07 28.68 -33.84
CA GLN A 183 -48.20 27.91 -34.73
C GLN A 183 -46.88 28.64 -34.98
N ALA A 184 -46.92 29.93 -35.33
CA ALA A 184 -45.70 30.72 -35.54
C ALA A 184 -44.84 30.86 -34.27
N GLU A 185 -45.45 30.96 -33.08
CA GLU A 185 -44.75 30.92 -31.79
C GLU A 185 -43.99 29.58 -31.61
N ALA A 186 -44.61 28.45 -31.98
CA ALA A 186 -43.97 27.13 -31.93
C ALA A 186 -42.87 26.96 -33.00
N GLU A 187 -43.04 27.51 -34.20
CA GLU A 187 -42.03 27.50 -35.26
C GLU A 187 -40.79 28.32 -34.89
N VAL A 188 -40.96 29.48 -34.25
CA VAL A 188 -39.84 30.26 -33.67
C VAL A 188 -39.12 29.48 -32.58
N ALA A 189 -39.86 28.80 -31.68
CA ALA A 189 -39.25 27.96 -30.65
C ALA A 189 -38.41 26.81 -31.24
N GLY A 190 -38.89 26.15 -32.30
CA GLY A 190 -38.16 25.10 -33.01
C GLY A 190 -36.92 25.62 -33.76
N ALA A 191 -37.02 26.79 -34.40
CA ALA A 191 -35.88 27.44 -35.04
C ALA A 191 -34.81 27.86 -34.02
N LYS A 192 -35.23 28.40 -32.87
CA LYS A 192 -34.34 28.77 -31.77
C LYS A 192 -33.58 27.54 -31.22
N ALA A 193 -34.27 26.44 -30.98
CA ALA A 193 -33.63 25.19 -30.57
C ALA A 193 -32.61 24.67 -31.60
N THR A 194 -32.86 24.89 -32.90
CA THR A 194 -31.92 24.56 -33.98
C THR A 194 -30.68 25.45 -33.95
N ARG A 195 -30.85 26.76 -33.74
CA ARG A 195 -29.75 27.72 -33.55
C ARG A 195 -28.91 27.36 -32.32
N ASP A 196 -29.56 27.12 -31.20
CA ASP A 196 -28.91 26.76 -29.92
C ASP A 196 -28.10 25.45 -30.06
N ARG A 197 -28.57 24.48 -30.86
CA ARG A 197 -27.80 23.26 -31.20
C ARG A 197 -26.56 23.57 -32.04
N ALA A 198 -26.67 24.40 -33.08
CA ALA A 198 -25.51 24.79 -33.90
C ALA A 198 -24.46 25.57 -33.06
N GLN A 199 -24.91 26.44 -32.15
CA GLN A 199 -24.06 27.14 -31.20
C GLN A 199 -23.31 26.19 -30.25
N LEU A 200 -23.96 25.12 -29.79
CA LEU A 200 -23.32 24.07 -28.97
C LEU A 200 -22.29 23.26 -29.76
N ASN A 201 -22.59 22.91 -31.02
CA ASN A 201 -21.64 22.23 -31.91
C ASN A 201 -20.38 23.08 -32.12
N LEU A 202 -20.54 24.38 -32.41
CA LEU A 202 -19.43 25.33 -32.51
C LEU A 202 -18.67 25.45 -31.18
N GLY A 203 -19.37 25.48 -30.04
CA GLY A 203 -18.74 25.47 -28.72
C GLY A 203 -17.91 24.21 -28.42
N TRP A 204 -18.16 23.10 -29.11
CA TRP A 204 -17.40 21.84 -28.98
C TRP A 204 -16.20 21.74 -29.93
N THR A 205 -15.98 22.68 -30.85
CA THR A 205 -14.75 22.72 -31.67
C THR A 205 -13.53 23.11 -30.84
N ASP A 206 -13.74 23.92 -29.80
CA ASP A 206 -12.77 24.16 -28.73
C ASP A 206 -12.83 23.00 -27.72
N VAL A 207 -11.96 22.01 -27.86
CA VAL A 207 -11.91 20.86 -26.95
C VAL A 207 -11.23 21.28 -25.65
N ARG A 208 -12.00 21.32 -24.56
CA ARG A 208 -11.55 21.79 -23.24
C ARG A 208 -11.20 20.66 -22.28
N ALA A 209 -10.32 20.96 -21.33
CA ALA A 209 -9.97 20.09 -20.21
C ALA A 209 -11.20 19.88 -19.28
N PRO A 210 -11.68 18.64 -19.07
CA PRO A 210 -12.82 18.34 -18.19
C PRO A 210 -12.46 18.27 -16.70
N ILE A 211 -11.17 18.23 -16.35
CA ILE A 211 -10.66 18.27 -14.97
C ILE A 211 -9.35 19.05 -14.94
N THR A 212 -8.98 19.58 -13.77
CA THR A 212 -7.62 20.06 -13.49
C THR A 212 -6.69 18.87 -13.22
N GLY A 213 -5.48 18.88 -13.78
CA GLY A 213 -4.48 17.84 -13.59
C GLY A 213 -3.31 17.94 -14.57
N ARG A 214 -2.43 16.94 -14.56
CA ARG A 214 -1.31 16.86 -15.49
C ARG A 214 -1.77 16.17 -16.78
N ILE A 215 -1.52 16.81 -17.93
CA ILE A 215 -1.89 16.24 -19.23
C ILE A 215 -0.77 15.35 -19.77
N GLY A 216 -1.14 14.16 -20.25
CA GLY A 216 -0.21 13.21 -20.84
C GLY A 216 0.28 13.62 -22.24
N ARG A 217 0.79 12.63 -22.98
CA ARG A 217 1.15 12.81 -24.39
C ARG A 217 -0.08 13.10 -25.25
N ALA A 218 0.12 13.87 -26.31
CA ALA A 218 -0.84 14.03 -27.39
C ALA A 218 -0.88 12.73 -28.20
N LEU A 219 -2.06 12.13 -28.34
CA LEU A 219 -2.24 10.90 -29.14
C LEU A 219 -2.51 11.22 -30.62
N LEU A 220 -3.09 12.39 -30.91
CA LEU A 220 -3.23 12.95 -32.26
C LEU A 220 -2.41 14.24 -32.42
N THR A 221 -1.91 14.47 -33.63
CA THR A 221 -1.19 15.68 -34.03
C THR A 221 -2.10 16.67 -34.77
N GLU A 222 -1.61 17.89 -34.95
CA GLU A 222 -2.21 18.89 -35.85
C GLU A 222 -2.28 18.32 -37.29
N GLY A 223 -3.32 18.70 -38.04
CA GLY A 223 -3.62 18.13 -39.35
C GLY A 223 -4.29 16.75 -39.34
N THR A 224 -4.54 16.15 -38.17
CA THR A 224 -5.31 14.89 -38.10
C THR A 224 -6.80 15.15 -38.26
N LEU A 225 -7.49 14.36 -39.07
CA LEU A 225 -8.96 14.36 -39.17
C LEU A 225 -9.56 13.48 -38.05
N ILE A 226 -10.47 14.05 -37.26
CA ILE A 226 -11.26 13.31 -36.27
C ILE A 226 -12.55 12.81 -36.92
N GLU A 227 -12.72 11.49 -36.99
CA GLU A 227 -13.92 10.85 -37.53
C GLU A 227 -15.10 10.86 -36.53
N PRO A 228 -16.35 10.98 -37.00
CA PRO A 228 -17.54 10.84 -36.16
C PRO A 228 -17.56 9.47 -35.46
N GLY A 229 -17.71 9.48 -34.13
CA GLY A 229 -17.79 8.24 -33.35
C GLY A 229 -16.45 7.53 -33.11
N SER A 230 -15.31 8.12 -33.49
CA SER A 230 -14.00 7.57 -33.11
C SER A 230 -13.87 7.49 -31.58
N THR A 231 -13.48 6.31 -31.07
CA THR A 231 -13.39 6.04 -29.63
C THR A 231 -12.04 6.40 -29.02
N GLY A 232 -11.10 6.93 -29.82
CA GLY A 232 -9.78 7.33 -29.38
C GLY A 232 -9.80 8.58 -28.50
N ALA A 233 -9.08 8.53 -27.38
CA ALA A 233 -8.75 9.73 -26.63
C ALA A 233 -7.75 10.59 -27.42
N LEU A 234 -7.91 11.91 -27.38
CA LEU A 234 -6.97 12.88 -27.94
C LEU A 234 -5.76 13.04 -27.01
N ALA A 235 -6.04 13.10 -25.71
CA ALA A 235 -5.09 13.13 -24.61
C ALA A 235 -5.76 12.58 -23.34
N THR A 236 -4.95 12.23 -22.33
CA THR A 236 -5.43 11.82 -21.00
C THR A 236 -4.94 12.83 -19.98
N ILE A 237 -5.84 13.34 -19.13
CA ILE A 237 -5.51 14.17 -17.97
C ILE A 237 -5.61 13.30 -16.72
N GLN A 238 -4.61 13.40 -15.85
CA GLN A 238 -4.59 12.70 -14.57
C GLN A 238 -4.47 13.72 -13.44
N GLN A 239 -5.39 13.63 -12.47
CA GLN A 239 -5.26 14.42 -11.24
C GLN A 239 -4.27 13.71 -10.31
N LEU A 240 -3.13 14.38 -10.07
CA LEU A 240 -2.01 13.86 -9.29
C LEU A 240 -2.01 14.30 -7.82
N ASP A 241 -2.69 15.39 -7.47
CA ASP A 241 -2.87 15.85 -6.09
C ASP A 241 -4.36 16.02 -5.74
N PRO A 242 -4.84 15.41 -4.64
CA PRO A 242 -4.20 14.28 -3.93
C PRO A 242 -4.12 13.05 -4.86
N ILE A 243 -3.38 12.01 -4.42
CA ILE A 243 -3.21 10.75 -5.14
C ILE A 243 -3.77 9.57 -4.33
N TYR A 244 -4.07 8.46 -4.99
CA TYR A 244 -4.42 7.20 -4.34
C TYR A 244 -3.24 6.22 -4.36
N VAL A 245 -3.22 5.33 -3.37
CA VAL A 245 -2.42 4.11 -3.37
C VAL A 245 -3.36 2.94 -3.09
N ASP A 246 -3.39 2.02 -4.04
CA ASP A 246 -4.14 0.77 -3.97
C ASP A 246 -3.22 -0.31 -3.42
N ILE A 247 -3.47 -0.73 -2.18
CA ILE A 247 -2.67 -1.69 -1.42
C ILE A 247 -3.39 -3.02 -1.44
N THR A 248 -2.70 -4.13 -1.68
CA THR A 248 -3.34 -5.46 -1.67
C THR A 248 -2.98 -6.25 -0.42
N GLN A 249 -3.97 -6.93 0.16
CA GLN A 249 -3.80 -7.78 1.34
C GLN A 249 -4.52 -9.12 1.15
N SER A 250 -3.93 -10.22 1.62
CA SER A 250 -4.59 -11.53 1.58
C SER A 250 -5.82 -11.57 2.48
N VAL A 251 -6.93 -12.14 1.99
CA VAL A 251 -8.13 -12.44 2.80
C VAL A 251 -7.79 -13.31 4.01
N GLY A 252 -6.82 -14.24 3.86
CA GLY A 252 -6.37 -15.10 4.95
C GLY A 252 -5.67 -14.34 6.08
N GLU A 253 -4.86 -13.33 5.74
CA GLU A 253 -4.22 -12.44 6.72
C GLU A 253 -5.23 -11.49 7.36
N LEU A 254 -6.14 -10.90 6.57
CA LEU A 254 -7.20 -10.04 7.10
C LEU A 254 -8.12 -10.79 8.08
N ASN A 255 -8.42 -12.07 7.80
CA ASN A 255 -9.20 -12.91 8.71
C ASN A 255 -8.41 -13.39 9.93
N ARG A 256 -7.07 -13.41 9.91
CA ARG A 256 -6.25 -13.54 11.12
C ARG A 256 -6.37 -12.27 11.96
N LEU A 257 -6.01 -11.11 11.39
CA LEU A 257 -6.09 -9.81 12.05
C LEU A 257 -7.47 -9.55 12.70
N ARG A 258 -8.58 -9.93 12.02
CA ARG A 258 -9.94 -9.84 12.58
C ARG A 258 -10.18 -10.74 13.79
N ARG A 259 -9.57 -11.93 13.86
CA ARG A 259 -9.61 -12.80 15.04
C ARG A 259 -8.73 -12.25 16.15
N ASP A 260 -7.52 -11.80 15.82
CA ASP A 260 -6.54 -11.31 16.80
C ASP A 260 -7.05 -10.01 17.50
N LEU A 261 -7.75 -9.14 16.75
CA LEU A 261 -8.48 -7.96 17.27
C LEU A 261 -9.81 -8.31 18.00
N ALA A 262 -10.29 -9.56 17.90
CA ALA A 262 -11.52 -10.02 18.55
C ALA A 262 -11.23 -10.90 19.79
N SER A 263 -10.09 -11.59 19.83
CA SER A 263 -9.57 -12.28 21.01
C SER A 263 -8.99 -11.30 22.04
N GLY A 264 -8.60 -10.10 21.60
CA GLY A 264 -7.91 -9.11 22.44
C GLY A 264 -6.39 -9.25 22.44
N GLU A 265 -5.84 -10.17 21.63
CA GLU A 265 -4.39 -10.33 21.40
C GLU A 265 -3.78 -9.08 20.73
N LEU A 266 -4.59 -8.35 19.95
CA LEU A 266 -4.26 -7.01 19.47
C LEU A 266 -5.29 -6.00 19.97
N ALA A 267 -4.81 -4.91 20.57
CA ALA A 267 -5.63 -3.74 20.82
C ALA A 267 -5.95 -3.04 19.49
N ARG A 268 -7.22 -2.66 19.30
CA ARG A 268 -7.64 -1.78 18.19
C ARG A 268 -6.94 -0.43 18.33
N LEU A 269 -6.43 0.11 17.22
CA LEU A 269 -6.15 1.55 17.16
C LEU A 269 -7.49 2.30 17.28
N GLU A 270 -7.46 3.47 17.91
CA GLU A 270 -8.63 4.36 17.97
C GLU A 270 -9.10 4.72 16.56
N ASP A 271 -10.42 4.85 16.39
CA ASP A 271 -11.00 5.11 15.09
C ASP A 271 -10.54 6.46 14.53
N ASN A 272 -10.22 6.44 13.23
CA ASN A 272 -10.07 7.57 12.30
C ASN A 272 -8.67 8.23 12.17
N THR A 273 -8.18 8.19 10.92
CA THR A 273 -7.22 9.10 10.26
C THR A 273 -5.71 8.96 10.50
N ALA A 274 -4.95 8.89 9.38
CA ALA A 274 -3.52 9.17 9.25
C ALA A 274 -2.50 8.29 10.02
N ASN A 275 -2.34 7.03 9.59
CA ASN A 275 -1.26 6.14 10.09
C ASN A 275 -0.60 5.26 9.01
N VAL A 276 -0.84 5.54 7.71
CA VAL A 276 -0.17 4.83 6.61
C VAL A 276 1.02 5.67 6.12
N HIS A 277 2.21 5.12 6.20
CA HIS A 277 3.41 5.71 5.57
C HIS A 277 3.77 4.92 4.31
N LEU A 278 4.23 5.59 3.26
CA LEU A 278 4.78 4.90 2.09
C LEU A 278 6.29 4.78 2.24
N ILE A 279 6.78 3.59 1.89
CA ILE A 279 8.17 3.33 1.58
C ILE A 279 8.25 3.23 0.07
N MET A 280 9.07 4.09 -0.54
CA MET A 280 9.28 4.11 -1.98
C MET A 280 10.10 2.89 -2.43
N ASP A 281 10.30 2.75 -3.74
CA ASP A 281 11.01 1.62 -4.33
C ASP A 281 12.51 1.61 -3.96
N ASP A 282 13.12 2.79 -3.89
CA ASP A 282 14.47 3.04 -3.36
C ASP A 282 14.63 2.72 -1.85
N GLY A 283 13.54 2.50 -1.13
CA GLY A 283 13.52 2.22 0.31
C GLY A 283 13.42 3.46 1.21
N SER A 284 13.39 4.67 0.65
CA SER A 284 13.16 5.91 1.39
C SER A 284 11.70 6.03 1.85
N LEU A 285 11.45 6.89 2.83
CA LEU A 285 10.12 7.12 3.40
C LEU A 285 9.49 8.38 2.79
N TYR A 286 8.27 8.26 2.25
CA TYR A 286 7.51 9.43 1.80
C TYR A 286 7.12 10.30 3.02
N PRO A 287 7.37 11.63 3.00
CA PRO A 287 7.25 12.46 4.19
C PRO A 287 5.80 12.67 4.67
N LEU A 288 4.81 12.60 3.77
CA LEU A 288 3.42 12.87 4.12
C LEU A 288 2.65 11.58 4.43
N ALA A 289 1.94 11.57 5.56
CA ALA A 289 1.12 10.42 5.97
C ALA A 289 -0.19 10.35 5.16
N GLY A 290 -0.61 9.13 4.85
CA GLY A 290 -1.83 8.84 4.10
C GLY A 290 -3.04 8.52 4.96
N ARG A 291 -4.22 8.89 4.46
CA ARG A 291 -5.52 8.55 5.05
C ARG A 291 -6.09 7.31 4.35
N LEU A 292 -6.29 6.23 5.10
CA LEU A 292 -7.10 5.10 4.63
C LEU A 292 -8.53 5.60 4.38
N LEU A 293 -9.04 5.42 3.16
CA LEU A 293 -10.40 5.82 2.79
C LEU A 293 -11.37 4.66 2.93
N PHE A 294 -11.04 3.52 2.31
CA PHE A 294 -11.96 2.38 2.21
C PHE A 294 -11.21 1.08 1.91
N SER A 295 -11.73 -0.03 2.43
CA SER A 295 -11.39 -1.39 1.99
C SER A 295 -12.47 -1.87 1.02
N ASP A 296 -12.12 -2.31 -0.19
CA ASP A 296 -13.10 -3.01 -1.02
C ASP A 296 -13.60 -4.25 -0.26
N VAL A 297 -14.92 -4.43 -0.24
CA VAL A 297 -15.57 -5.57 0.41
C VAL A 297 -15.43 -6.82 -0.47
N THR A 298 -15.13 -6.63 -1.75
CA THR A 298 -14.93 -7.67 -2.75
C THR A 298 -13.48 -8.15 -2.74
N ALA A 299 -13.28 -9.44 -2.47
CA ALA A 299 -12.01 -10.09 -2.76
C ALA A 299 -11.94 -10.45 -4.24
N ASP A 300 -10.78 -10.23 -4.87
CA ASP A 300 -10.52 -10.69 -6.22
C ASP A 300 -10.48 -12.24 -6.22
N PRO A 301 -11.37 -12.92 -6.99
CA PRO A 301 -11.46 -14.37 -7.00
C PRO A 301 -10.26 -15.07 -7.64
N SER A 302 -9.42 -14.35 -8.40
CA SER A 302 -8.22 -14.89 -9.03
C SER A 302 -6.99 -14.85 -8.11
N THR A 303 -6.89 -13.86 -7.22
CA THR A 303 -5.74 -13.67 -6.33
C THR A 303 -6.01 -13.95 -4.86
N GLY A 304 -7.27 -13.98 -4.42
CA GLY A 304 -7.66 -14.14 -3.01
C GLY A 304 -7.27 -12.94 -2.14
N GLN A 305 -7.12 -11.75 -2.75
CA GLN A 305 -6.71 -10.51 -2.09
C GLN A 305 -7.86 -9.48 -2.10
N VAL A 306 -7.86 -8.61 -1.10
CA VAL A 306 -8.68 -7.40 -1.07
C VAL A 306 -7.81 -6.18 -1.36
N THR A 307 -8.40 -5.15 -1.97
CA THR A 307 -7.73 -3.88 -2.23
C THR A 307 -8.15 -2.83 -1.20
N LEU A 308 -7.19 -2.25 -0.51
CA LEU A 308 -7.36 -1.12 0.41
C LEU A 308 -6.92 0.15 -0.32
N ARG A 309 -7.80 1.16 -0.39
CA ARG A 309 -7.47 2.46 -1.01
C ARG A 309 -7.12 3.50 0.05
N VAL A 310 -5.91 4.01 -0.05
CA VAL A 310 -5.37 5.08 0.80
C VAL A 310 -5.16 6.33 -0.04
N GLN A 311 -5.48 7.50 0.51
CA GLN A 311 -5.26 8.79 -0.11
C GLN A 311 -4.03 9.47 0.50
N PHE A 312 -3.16 10.00 -0.35
CA PHE A 312 -1.97 10.77 0.03
C PHE A 312 -2.04 12.16 -0.61
N PRO A 313 -1.69 13.24 0.11
CA PRO A 313 -1.35 14.51 -0.53
C PRO A 313 -0.09 14.34 -1.37
N ASN A 314 0.00 15.02 -2.51
CA ASN A 314 1.13 14.93 -3.45
C ASN A 314 1.49 16.32 -4.04
N PRO A 315 1.81 17.32 -3.20
CA PRO A 315 1.95 18.73 -3.64
C PRO A 315 3.17 19.00 -4.54
N HIS A 316 4.05 18.02 -4.72
CA HIS A 316 5.30 18.12 -5.48
C HIS A 316 5.36 17.13 -6.66
N ASP A 317 4.27 16.43 -6.97
CA ASP A 317 4.18 15.39 -8.01
C ASP A 317 5.25 14.27 -7.86
N GLU A 318 5.74 14.00 -6.64
CA GLU A 318 6.73 12.95 -6.37
C GLU A 318 6.17 11.54 -6.59
N LEU A 319 4.88 11.34 -6.29
CA LEU A 319 4.19 10.08 -6.50
C LEU A 319 3.59 10.02 -7.91
N PHE A 320 4.13 9.16 -8.77
CA PHE A 320 3.64 8.95 -10.13
C PHE A 320 2.69 7.75 -10.24
N PRO A 321 1.57 7.87 -10.96
CA PRO A 321 0.70 6.75 -11.34
C PRO A 321 1.46 5.55 -11.89
N GLY A 322 1.17 4.36 -11.35
CA GLY A 322 1.78 3.09 -11.75
C GLY A 322 3.02 2.69 -10.93
N MET A 323 3.63 3.61 -10.16
CA MET A 323 4.74 3.29 -9.26
C MET A 323 4.36 2.17 -8.28
N TYR A 324 5.32 1.29 -8.02
CA TYR A 324 5.24 0.31 -6.94
C TYR A 324 5.72 0.95 -5.64
N VAL A 325 4.95 0.79 -4.58
CA VAL A 325 5.26 1.31 -3.24
C VAL A 325 4.95 0.25 -2.19
N ARG A 326 5.54 0.34 -1.00
CA ARG A 326 5.13 -0.45 0.16
C ARG A 326 4.45 0.46 1.17
N ALA A 327 3.21 0.16 1.52
CA ALA A 327 2.49 0.86 2.56
C ALA A 327 2.76 0.21 3.92
N ARG A 328 3.42 0.94 4.82
CA ARG A 328 3.60 0.55 6.22
C ARG A 328 2.36 0.96 7.00
N ILE A 329 1.58 -0.03 7.42
CA ILE A 329 0.33 0.15 8.17
C ILE A 329 0.54 -0.34 9.61
N LYS A 330 0.16 0.48 10.60
CA LYS A 330 -0.04 0.03 11.99
C LYS A 330 -1.41 -0.65 12.07
N GLN A 331 -1.44 -1.96 12.34
CA GLN A 331 -2.66 -2.78 12.32
C GLN A 331 -3.23 -3.10 13.71
N GLY A 332 -2.41 -2.98 14.76
CA GLY A 332 -2.80 -3.10 16.16
C GLY A 332 -1.65 -2.66 17.07
N ILE A 333 -1.90 -2.65 18.38
CA ILE A 333 -0.84 -2.66 19.40
C ILE A 333 -0.93 -3.99 20.13
N ASP A 334 0.16 -4.73 20.18
CA ASP A 334 0.31 -5.87 21.08
C ASP A 334 0.80 -5.31 22.42
N SER A 335 -0.08 -5.27 23.43
CA SER A 335 0.22 -4.70 24.75
C SER A 335 1.00 -5.66 25.64
N ASP A 336 0.82 -6.96 25.42
CA ASP A 336 1.37 -8.03 26.27
C ASP A 336 2.61 -8.68 25.62
N ALA A 337 3.05 -8.14 24.49
CA ALA A 337 4.21 -8.53 23.71
C ALA A 337 5.47 -8.74 24.55
N ILE A 338 5.97 -9.98 24.52
CA ILE A 338 7.27 -10.35 25.10
C ILE A 338 8.34 -10.22 24.00
N ALA A 339 9.28 -9.30 24.20
CA ALA A 339 10.44 -9.11 23.33
C ALA A 339 11.71 -9.63 24.00
N VAL A 340 12.46 -10.52 23.33
CA VAL A 340 13.68 -11.13 23.86
C VAL A 340 14.86 -10.90 22.90
N PRO A 341 16.05 -10.48 23.37
CA PRO A 341 17.23 -10.30 22.51
C PRO A 341 17.59 -11.55 21.71
N GLN A 342 18.03 -11.41 20.45
CA GLN A 342 18.28 -12.59 19.58
C GLN A 342 19.29 -13.58 20.15
N GLN A 343 20.27 -13.09 20.91
CA GLN A 343 21.30 -13.87 21.61
C GLN A 343 20.75 -14.88 22.64
N ALA A 344 19.54 -14.66 23.19
CA ALA A 344 18.91 -15.61 24.11
C ALA A 344 18.35 -16.87 23.44
N ILE A 345 18.03 -16.80 22.15
CA ILE A 345 17.31 -17.84 21.43
C ILE A 345 18.29 -18.81 20.82
N GLN A 346 18.25 -20.04 21.30
CA GLN A 346 18.97 -21.16 20.72
C GLN A 346 18.05 -21.92 19.76
N ARG A 347 18.63 -22.52 18.73
CA ARG A 347 17.91 -23.47 17.86
C ARG A 347 18.44 -24.87 18.11
N THR A 348 17.53 -25.79 18.38
CA THR A 348 17.81 -27.23 18.43
C THR A 348 18.06 -27.74 17.01
N ASP A 349 18.70 -28.90 16.84
CA ASP A 349 19.03 -29.49 15.54
C ASP A 349 17.80 -29.66 14.62
N ASP A 350 16.60 -29.83 15.21
CA ASP A 350 15.29 -29.84 14.53
C ASP A 350 14.84 -28.45 13.98
N GLY A 351 15.64 -27.39 14.17
CA GLY A 351 15.32 -26.00 13.82
C GLY A 351 14.37 -25.27 14.79
N ARG A 352 13.78 -25.97 15.76
CA ARG A 352 12.90 -25.42 16.81
C ARG A 352 13.65 -24.42 17.70
N ALA A 353 12.96 -23.34 18.09
CA ALA A 353 13.50 -22.31 18.97
C ALA A 353 13.28 -22.68 20.45
N GLU A 354 14.32 -22.47 21.25
CA GLU A 354 14.31 -22.70 22.69
C GLU A 354 15.11 -21.61 23.40
N VAL A 355 14.75 -21.30 24.62
CA VAL A 355 15.48 -20.37 25.49
C VAL A 355 15.87 -21.06 26.79
N TRP A 356 16.95 -20.59 27.41
CA TRP A 356 17.33 -21.04 28.75
C TRP A 356 16.69 -20.11 29.79
N ILE A 357 15.93 -20.67 30.73
CA ILE A 357 15.29 -19.92 31.83
C ILE A 357 15.89 -20.30 33.18
N VAL A 358 16.08 -19.31 34.05
CA VAL A 358 16.46 -19.52 35.46
C VAL A 358 15.18 -19.57 36.30
N ARG A 359 14.97 -20.70 36.99
CA ARG A 359 13.86 -20.90 37.91
C ARG A 359 14.11 -20.22 39.27
N ALA A 360 13.07 -20.15 40.09
CA ALA A 360 13.13 -19.59 41.44
C ALA A 360 14.05 -20.38 42.41
N ASP A 361 14.41 -21.63 42.07
CA ASP A 361 15.36 -22.48 42.80
C ASP A 361 16.82 -22.36 42.30
N GLU A 362 17.09 -21.34 41.47
CA GLU A 362 18.36 -21.07 40.79
C GLU A 362 18.83 -22.19 39.84
N THR A 363 17.94 -23.11 39.46
CA THR A 363 18.22 -24.12 38.43
C THR A 363 17.87 -23.63 37.04
N VAL A 364 18.60 -24.10 36.03
CA VAL A 364 18.32 -23.75 34.63
C VAL A 364 17.51 -24.83 33.91
N MET A 365 16.50 -24.41 33.16
CA MET A 365 15.71 -25.26 32.27
C MET A 365 15.76 -24.73 30.83
N ARG A 366 15.73 -25.63 29.84
CA ARG A 366 15.43 -25.29 28.45
C ARG A 366 13.91 -25.23 28.29
N GLN A 367 13.41 -24.11 27.81
CA GLN A 367 11.99 -23.86 27.56
C GLN A 367 11.77 -23.71 26.05
N PRO A 368 10.94 -24.54 25.41
CA PRO A 368 10.60 -24.37 24.01
C PRO A 368 9.73 -23.13 23.83
N VAL A 369 10.03 -22.33 22.81
CA VAL A 369 9.33 -21.06 22.51
C VAL A 369 8.95 -20.97 21.05
N GLU A 370 7.82 -20.32 20.79
CA GLU A 370 7.40 -19.96 19.44
C GLU A 370 7.81 -18.52 19.17
N VAL A 371 8.78 -18.34 18.27
CA VAL A 371 9.30 -17.02 17.88
C VAL A 371 8.45 -16.42 16.76
N GLY A 372 8.07 -15.16 16.93
CA GLY A 372 7.37 -14.32 15.96
C GLY A 372 8.34 -13.56 15.04
N PRO A 373 7.99 -12.36 14.56
CA PRO A 373 8.91 -11.51 13.80
C PRO A 373 10.02 -10.91 14.68
N VAL A 374 11.12 -10.50 14.03
CA VAL A 374 12.16 -9.66 14.65
C VAL A 374 11.69 -8.20 14.63
N VAL A 375 11.85 -7.51 15.77
CA VAL A 375 11.62 -6.07 15.92
C VAL A 375 12.89 -5.46 16.52
N GLY A 376 13.61 -4.67 15.72
CA GLY A 376 14.92 -4.13 16.11
C GLY A 376 15.95 -5.25 16.35
N GLN A 377 16.48 -5.34 17.57
CA GLN A 377 17.43 -6.39 17.99
C GLN A 377 16.76 -7.53 18.79
N ASN A 378 15.42 -7.53 18.90
CA ASN A 378 14.67 -8.50 19.68
C ASN A 378 13.79 -9.37 18.79
N TRP A 379 13.58 -10.62 19.17
CA TRP A 379 12.48 -11.44 18.64
C TRP A 379 11.26 -11.23 19.51
N LEU A 380 10.10 -11.06 18.88
CA LEU A 380 8.82 -11.17 19.54
C LEU A 380 8.55 -12.66 19.85
N ILE A 381 8.04 -12.98 21.04
CA ILE A 381 7.69 -14.35 21.44
C ILE A 381 6.17 -14.50 21.42
N ARG A 382 5.66 -15.44 20.63
CA ARG A 382 4.21 -15.74 20.54
C ARG A 382 3.73 -16.62 21.68
N SER A 383 4.53 -17.62 22.04
CA SER A 383 4.18 -18.59 23.07
C SER A 383 5.42 -19.21 23.71
N GLY A 384 5.27 -19.74 24.93
CA GLY A 384 6.29 -20.50 25.65
C GLY A 384 7.00 -19.76 26.79
N LEU A 385 6.92 -18.42 26.87
CA LEU A 385 7.41 -17.61 27.99
C LEU A 385 6.28 -16.85 28.70
N LYS A 386 6.54 -16.45 29.94
CA LYS A 386 5.64 -15.60 30.75
C LYS A 386 6.35 -14.33 31.25
N ALA A 387 5.55 -13.30 31.52
CA ALA A 387 6.02 -12.09 32.20
C ALA A 387 6.71 -12.42 33.53
N GLY A 388 7.86 -11.80 33.78
CA GLY A 388 8.69 -11.97 34.97
C GLY A 388 9.69 -13.13 34.91
N GLU A 389 9.69 -13.97 33.87
CA GLU A 389 10.66 -15.05 33.72
C GLU A 389 12.07 -14.51 33.40
N ARG A 390 13.09 -15.21 33.91
CA ARG A 390 14.51 -14.82 33.77
C ARG A 390 15.16 -15.60 32.63
N VAL A 391 15.34 -14.97 31.47
CA VAL A 391 15.91 -15.61 30.28
C VAL A 391 17.41 -15.36 30.21
N ILE A 392 18.22 -16.41 30.08
CA ILE A 392 19.68 -16.31 29.96
C ILE A 392 20.05 -15.80 28.57
N ILE A 393 20.89 -14.76 28.52
CA ILE A 393 21.50 -14.22 27.30
C ILE A 393 22.99 -14.59 27.14
N ASP A 394 23.71 -14.82 28.24
CA ASP A 394 25.14 -15.16 28.22
C ASP A 394 25.49 -16.26 29.26
N GLY A 395 26.53 -17.04 28.98
CA GLY A 395 27.02 -18.14 29.82
C GLY A 395 26.42 -19.51 29.49
N PHE A 396 25.53 -19.62 28.48
CA PHE A 396 24.82 -20.86 28.13
C PHE A 396 25.73 -22.04 27.73
N GLN A 397 26.98 -21.79 27.35
CA GLN A 397 27.97 -22.84 27.06
C GLN A 397 28.52 -23.54 28.32
N LYS A 398 28.36 -22.93 29.50
CA LYS A 398 28.93 -23.38 30.78
C LYS A 398 27.91 -24.12 31.66
N ILE A 399 26.70 -24.35 31.15
CA ILE A 399 25.56 -24.85 31.93
C ILE A 399 24.93 -26.07 31.27
N THR A 400 24.33 -26.92 32.11
CA THR A 400 23.52 -28.07 31.69
C THR A 400 22.12 -27.97 32.31
N VAL A 401 21.16 -28.71 31.77
CA VAL A 401 19.78 -28.72 32.30
C VAL A 401 19.80 -29.21 33.75
N GLY A 402 19.21 -28.43 34.66
CA GLY A 402 19.20 -28.70 36.10
C GLY A 402 20.46 -28.24 36.85
N ALA A 403 21.46 -27.67 36.18
CA ALA A 403 22.59 -27.04 36.87
C ALA A 403 22.12 -25.83 37.68
N LYS A 404 22.72 -25.63 38.86
CA LYS A 404 22.61 -24.37 39.59
C LYS A 404 23.52 -23.32 38.95
N VAL A 405 23.04 -22.10 38.87
CA VAL A 405 23.76 -20.94 38.32
C VAL A 405 23.70 -19.77 39.30
N LYS A 406 24.66 -18.85 39.20
CA LYS A 406 24.60 -17.56 39.87
C LYS A 406 24.09 -16.52 38.85
N PRO A 407 22.82 -16.08 38.94
CA PRO A 407 22.23 -15.21 37.93
C PRO A 407 22.71 -13.76 38.11
N LEU A 408 23.26 -13.17 37.04
CA LEU A 408 23.64 -11.75 36.95
C LEU A 408 22.63 -11.03 36.07
N ASP A 409 21.97 -10.00 36.61
CA ASP A 409 20.99 -9.22 35.85
C ASP A 409 21.73 -8.34 34.83
N GLN A 410 21.37 -8.52 33.56
CA GLN A 410 21.88 -7.78 32.40
C GLN A 410 20.72 -7.13 31.63
N THR A 411 19.56 -6.95 32.26
CA THR A 411 18.42 -6.24 31.65
C THR A 411 18.87 -4.85 31.20
N PRO A 412 18.87 -4.56 29.87
CA PRO A 412 19.40 -3.30 29.38
C PRO A 412 18.48 -2.16 29.78
N VAL A 413 19.02 -1.21 30.55
CA VAL A 413 18.31 0.03 30.89
C VAL A 413 18.17 0.87 29.63
N HIS A 414 17.03 0.76 28.94
CA HIS A 414 16.70 1.62 27.82
C HIS A 414 16.28 3.02 28.33
N GLY A 415 17.29 3.87 28.53
CA GLY A 415 17.14 5.29 28.82
C GLY A 415 18.31 6.10 28.25
N GLU A 416 18.00 6.98 27.29
CA GLU A 416 18.78 8.17 26.89
C GLU A 416 20.28 8.00 26.55
N THR A 417 20.57 7.69 25.28
CA THR A 417 21.76 8.24 24.60
C THR A 417 21.43 9.59 23.95
N GLY A 418 21.20 10.61 24.77
CA GLY A 418 21.37 12.00 24.36
C GLY A 418 22.86 12.37 24.34
N PRO A 419 23.35 13.16 23.38
CA PRO A 419 24.72 13.65 23.42
C PRO A 419 24.89 14.57 24.64
N LYS A 420 25.95 14.33 25.43
CA LYS A 420 26.30 15.20 26.56
C LYS A 420 26.59 16.60 26.03
N HIS A 421 25.75 17.56 26.42
CA HIS A 421 26.10 18.96 26.33
C HIS A 421 26.73 19.35 27.66
N ASP A 422 28.04 19.53 27.68
CA ASP A 422 28.73 20.00 28.88
C ASP A 422 28.28 21.43 29.18
N THR A 423 27.78 21.65 30.40
CA THR A 423 27.48 22.98 30.94
C THR A 423 27.73 22.93 32.44
N ASP A 424 28.94 23.27 32.88
CA ASP A 424 29.12 24.12 34.06
C ASP A 424 30.57 24.63 34.12
N GLU A 425 30.77 25.91 33.80
CA GLU A 425 31.69 26.78 34.56
C GLU A 425 31.34 28.25 34.30
N ALA A 426 30.71 28.89 35.27
CA ALA A 426 30.50 30.33 35.30
C ALA A 426 31.06 30.90 36.61
N PRO A 427 32.18 31.63 36.58
CA PRO A 427 32.60 32.48 37.68
C PRO A 427 32.13 33.93 37.45
N ASP A 428 31.28 34.36 38.38
CA ASP A 428 31.32 35.66 39.07
C ASP A 428 31.47 36.98 38.28
N VAL A 429 30.50 37.88 38.48
CA VAL A 429 30.52 39.26 37.95
C VAL A 429 30.61 40.24 39.11
N PRO A 430 31.53 41.21 39.03
CA PRO A 430 31.19 42.54 39.51
C PRO A 430 31.66 43.67 38.57
N GLY A 431 30.72 44.54 38.17
CA GLY A 431 31.04 45.98 38.10
C GLY A 431 30.71 46.75 36.82
N ASP A 432 29.81 47.72 37.00
CA ASP A 432 29.88 49.09 36.46
C ASP A 432 29.46 49.46 35.02
N LYS A 433 28.20 49.96 34.96
CA LYS A 433 27.75 51.24 34.36
C LYS A 433 27.82 51.48 32.83
N ALA A 434 27.00 52.49 32.44
CA ALA A 434 26.93 53.19 31.15
C ALA A 434 26.29 52.39 29.98
N GLU A 435 25.44 52.96 29.12
CA GLU A 435 24.75 54.27 29.09
C GLU A 435 23.53 54.19 28.14
N VAL A 436 22.52 55.05 28.33
CA VAL A 436 21.29 55.09 27.51
C VAL A 436 21.36 56.23 26.49
N ALA A 437 21.28 55.92 25.18
CA ALA A 437 20.79 56.86 24.18
C ALA A 437 20.35 56.16 22.86
N PRO A 438 19.13 56.39 22.36
CA PRO A 438 18.74 56.05 20.99
C PRO A 438 19.10 57.18 20.01
N ARG A 439 19.41 56.84 18.75
CA ARG A 439 19.53 57.83 17.65
C ARG A 439 18.57 57.49 16.51
N ALA A 440 17.90 58.53 16.01
CA ALA A 440 16.84 58.44 15.01
C ALA A 440 17.30 58.94 13.61
N ALA A 441 16.45 58.62 12.63
CA ALA A 441 16.18 59.37 11.39
C ALA A 441 17.22 59.43 10.24
N ALA A 442 16.84 58.80 9.11
CA ALA A 442 16.85 59.32 7.73
C ALA A 442 16.10 58.27 6.87
N VAL A 443 14.96 58.50 6.22
CA VAL A 443 14.59 59.50 5.19
C VAL A 443 15.52 59.48 3.97
N GLN A 444 15.13 58.77 2.90
CA GLN A 444 15.08 59.39 1.58
C GLN A 444 14.17 58.67 0.56
N GLN A 445 13.25 59.43 -0.02
CA GLN A 445 12.56 59.10 -1.28
C GLN A 445 13.37 59.64 -2.46
N ARG A 446 13.36 58.89 -3.57
CA ARG A 446 13.41 59.27 -5.01
C ARG A 446 13.86 58.00 -5.76
N ARG A 447 13.28 57.65 -6.90
CA ARG A 447 12.61 58.48 -7.91
C ARG A 447 11.50 57.72 -8.62
#